data_AF-A0A8K1LNN8-F1
#
_entry.id   AF-A0A8K1LNN8-F1
#
_cell.length_a   1.000
_cell.length_b   1.000
_cell.length_c   1.000
_cell.angle_alpha   90.00
_cell.angle_beta   90.00
_cell.angle_gamma   90.00
#
_symmetry.space_group_name_H-M   'P 1'
#
loop_
_entity.id
_entity.type
_entity.pdbx_description
1 polymer ?
#
loop_
_entity_poly.entity_id
_entity_poly.type
_entity_poly.pdbx_seq_one_letter_code
_entity_poly.pdbx_strand_id
1 'polypeptide(L)'
;MAAEAAAVRVAVRVRPLLPREALRGHRPCLRGDAATGEVALGRRRFRFAAVLPETAGQAAVYRACVQPLLRAFFRGFNATE
;
A
#
# COMPACT_ATOMS: atom_id res chain seq x y z
N MET A 1 -8.89 -29.96 -12.34
CA MET A 1 -7.88 -28.89 -12.25
C MET A 1 -8.25 -28.02 -11.07
N ALA A 2 -7.37 -27.87 -10.09
CA ALA A 2 -7.65 -26.96 -8.97
C ALA A 2 -7.73 -25.53 -9.51
N ALA A 3 -8.76 -24.77 -9.12
CA ALA A 3 -8.78 -23.35 -9.39
C ALA A 3 -7.55 -22.73 -8.71
N GLU A 4 -6.70 -22.02 -9.47
CA GLU A 4 -5.60 -21.24 -8.94
C GLU A 4 -6.20 -20.08 -8.13
N ALA A 5 -6.47 -20.32 -6.84
CA ALA A 5 -7.07 -19.34 -5.96
C ALA A 5 -5.99 -18.38 -5.45
N ALA A 6 -6.13 -17.09 -5.76
CA ALA A 6 -5.28 -16.04 -5.24
C ALA A 6 -5.99 -15.29 -4.10
N ALA A 7 -5.28 -15.05 -3.00
CA ALA A 7 -5.78 -14.17 -1.93
C ALA A 7 -5.74 -12.70 -2.39
N VAL A 8 -6.72 -11.92 -1.93
CA VAL A 8 -6.71 -10.46 -2.12
C VAL A 8 -5.44 -9.88 -1.48
N ARG A 9 -4.65 -9.14 -2.27
CA ARG A 9 -3.45 -8.46 -1.79
C ARG A 9 -3.81 -7.06 -1.34
N VAL A 10 -3.66 -6.79 -0.05
CA VAL A 10 -3.96 -5.49 0.55
C VAL A 10 -2.68 -4.67 0.66
N ALA A 11 -2.66 -3.49 0.05
CA ALA A 11 -1.59 -2.50 0.18
C ALA A 11 -2.09 -1.27 0.94
N VAL A 12 -1.23 -0.67 1.77
CA VAL A 12 -1.53 0.61 2.44
C VAL A 12 -0.58 1.68 1.96
N ARG A 13 -1.13 2.81 1.52
CA ARG A 13 -0.37 4.01 1.16
C ARG A 13 -0.60 5.10 2.18
N VAL A 14 0.45 5.50 2.88
CA VAL A 14 0.45 6.68 3.75
C VAL A 14 0.70 7.89 2.87
N ARG A 15 -0.19 8.89 2.90
CA ARG A 15 0.07 10.18 2.25
C ARG A 15 0.78 11.14 3.21
N PRO A 16 1.56 12.11 2.71
CA PRO A 16 2.07 13.19 3.52
C PRO A 16 0.94 13.97 4.20
N LEU A 17 1.26 14.57 5.34
CA LEU A 17 0.41 15.58 5.97
C LEU A 17 0.30 16.79 5.03
N LEU A 18 -0.92 17.25 4.76
CA LEU A 18 -1.14 18.42 3.91
C LEU A 18 -0.80 19.70 4.67
N PRO A 19 -0.33 20.76 3.98
CA PRO A 19 -0.05 22.04 4.62
C PRO A 19 -1.24 22.61 5.41
N ARG A 20 -2.47 22.46 4.90
CA ARG A 20 -3.69 22.92 5.58
C ARG A 20 -3.96 22.16 6.88
N GLU A 21 -3.55 20.90 6.97
CA GLU A 21 -3.67 20.10 8.19
C GLU A 21 -2.64 20.56 9.23
N ALA A 22 -1.41 20.82 8.78
CA ALA A 22 -0.36 21.37 9.63
C ALA A 22 -0.74 22.76 10.18
N LEU A 23 -1.34 23.64 9.37
CA LEU A 23 -1.81 24.97 9.81
C LEU A 23 -2.91 24.89 10.89
N ARG A 24 -3.66 23.79 10.96
CA ARG A 24 -4.64 23.51 12.01
C ARG A 24 -4.03 22.86 13.25
N GLY A 25 -2.71 22.69 13.28
CA GLY A 25 -1.99 22.06 14.38
C GLY A 25 -2.08 20.52 14.41
N HIS A 26 -2.56 19.89 13.34
CA HIS A 26 -2.58 18.42 13.26
C HIS A 26 -1.15 17.87 13.15
N ARG A 27 -0.95 16.65 13.67
CA ARG A 27 0.34 15.95 13.63
C ARG A 27 0.19 14.57 13.00
N PRO A 28 1.25 14.02 12.37
CA PRO A 28 1.25 12.63 11.94
C PRO A 28 1.00 11.70 13.13
N CYS A 29 0.04 10.78 13.00
CA CYS A 29 -0.26 9.76 14.00
C CYS A 29 -0.03 8.33 13.50
N LEU A 30 0.34 8.20 12.22
CA LEU A 30 0.64 6.94 11.54
C LEU A 30 2.10 6.93 11.08
N ARG A 31 2.75 5.77 11.17
CA ARG A 31 4.07 5.54 10.57
C ARG A 31 4.03 4.24 9.77
N GLY A 32 4.31 4.33 8.47
CA GLY A 32 4.47 3.17 7.61
C GLY A 32 5.93 2.77 7.49
N ASP A 33 6.21 1.47 7.56
CA ASP A 33 7.52 0.90 7.32
C ASP A 33 7.45 -0.13 6.17
N ALA A 34 8.02 0.26 5.03
CA ALA A 34 8.06 -0.57 3.83
C ALA A 34 8.91 -1.84 4.00
N ALA A 35 9.94 -1.80 4.87
CA ALA A 35 10.84 -2.93 5.05
C ALA A 35 10.17 -4.07 5.83
N THR A 36 9.37 -3.74 6.83
CA THR A 36 8.63 -4.73 7.64
C THR A 36 7.24 -5.04 7.08
N GLY A 37 6.70 -4.17 6.23
CA GLY A 37 5.33 -4.26 5.73
C GLY A 37 4.31 -3.90 6.81
N GLU A 38 4.71 -3.10 7.80
CA GLU A 38 3.88 -2.71 8.94
C GLU A 38 3.45 -1.23 8.91
N VAL A 39 2.26 -0.97 9.43
CA VAL A 39 1.79 0.38 9.77
C VAL A 39 1.56 0.44 11.27
N ALA A 40 2.16 1.43 11.91
CA ALA A 40 1.98 1.72 13.33
C ALA A 40 1.01 2.89 13.52
N LEU A 41 -0.01 2.68 14.36
CA LEU A 41 -0.92 3.71 14.87
C LEU A 41 -0.81 3.75 16.38
N GLY A 42 0.00 4.70 16.90
CA GLY A 42 0.38 4.70 18.31
C GLY A 42 1.08 3.38 18.69
N ARG A 43 0.48 2.60 19.60
CA ARG A 43 1.00 1.29 20.04
C ARG A 43 0.53 0.10 19.20
N ARG A 44 -0.42 0.31 18.28
CA ARG A 44 -1.00 -0.76 17.46
C ARG A 44 -0.19 -0.93 16.18
N ARG A 45 0.05 -2.17 15.77
CA ARG A 45 0.75 -2.51 14.52
C ARG A 45 -0.15 -3.38 13.66
N PHE A 46 -0.13 -3.11 12.36
CA PHE A 46 -0.91 -3.82 11.35
C PHE A 46 0.03 -4.20 10.21
N ARG A 47 -0.08 -5.43 9.70
CA ARG A 47 0.78 -5.93 8.62
C ARG A 47 -0.01 -6.09 7.32
N PHE A 48 0.60 -5.71 6.22
CA PHE A 48 -0.01 -5.70 4.89
C PHE A 48 0.92 -6.35 3.86
N ALA A 49 0.38 -6.68 2.68
CA ALA A 49 1.18 -7.23 1.59
C ALA A 49 2.15 -6.20 0.99
N ALA A 50 1.85 -4.91 1.13
CA ALA A 50 2.75 -3.80 0.84
C ALA A 50 2.40 -2.58 1.70
N VAL A 51 3.43 -1.88 2.18
CA VAL A 51 3.29 -0.57 2.84
C VAL A 51 4.10 0.45 2.05
N LEU A 52 3.42 1.50 1.61
CA LEU A 52 3.98 2.59 0.82
C LEU A 52 4.01 3.84 1.74
N PRO A 53 5.19 4.23 2.26
CA PRO A 53 5.29 5.38 3.16
C PRO A 53 5.01 6.69 2.40
N GLU A 54 4.95 7.79 3.13
CA GLU A 54 4.66 9.13 2.58
C GLU A 54 5.62 9.57 1.46
N THR A 55 6.85 9.05 1.46
CA THR A 55 7.86 9.31 0.44
C THR A 55 7.70 8.45 -0.83
N ALA A 56 6.75 7.50 -0.84
CA ALA A 56 6.51 6.63 -1.97
C ALA A 56 5.85 7.39 -3.13
N GLY A 57 6.64 7.62 -4.18
CA GLY A 57 6.17 8.15 -5.46
C GLY A 57 5.28 7.17 -6.23
N GLN A 58 4.62 7.67 -7.27
CA GLN A 58 3.67 6.88 -8.05
C GLN A 58 4.30 5.65 -8.73
N ALA A 59 5.55 5.75 -9.17
CA ALA A 59 6.28 4.61 -9.75
C ALA A 59 6.43 3.45 -8.76
N ALA A 60 6.64 3.74 -7.46
CA ALA A 60 6.73 2.70 -6.43
C ALA A 60 5.37 2.04 -6.20
N VAL A 61 4.29 2.82 -6.16
CA VAL A 61 2.91 2.32 -6.05
C VAL A 61 2.57 1.40 -7.22
N TYR A 62 2.85 1.85 -8.44
CA TYR A 62 2.60 1.06 -9.66
C TYR A 62 3.36 -0.27 -9.64
N ARG A 63 4.66 -0.25 -9.32
CA ARG A 63 5.50 -1.46 -9.27
C ARG A 63 5.01 -2.46 -8.21
N ALA A 64 4.60 -1.97 -7.05
CA ALA A 64 4.16 -2.82 -5.94
C ALA A 64 2.77 -3.43 -6.18
N CYS A 65 1.82 -2.64 -6.66
CA CYS A 65 0.41 -2.99 -6.70
C CYS A 65 -0.08 -3.41 -8.09
N VAL A 66 0.29 -2.67 -9.14
CA VAL A 66 -0.33 -2.78 -10.48
C VAL A 66 0.49 -3.66 -11.42
N GLN A 67 1.82 -3.54 -11.41
CA GLN A 67 2.68 -4.31 -12.30
C GLN A 67 2.48 -5.84 -12.18
N PRO A 68 2.31 -6.43 -10.99
CA PRO A 68 2.01 -7.86 -10.87
C PRO A 68 0.64 -8.23 -11.44
N LEU A 69 -0.36 -7.37 -11.28
CA LEU A 69 -1.70 -7.56 -11.84
C LEU A 69 -1.68 -7.53 -13.36
N LEU A 70 -0.97 -6.58 -13.97
CA LEU A 70 -0.80 -6.51 -15.43
C LEU A 70 -0.13 -7.78 -15.99
N ARG A 71 0.86 -8.33 -15.28
CA ARG A 71 1.48 -9.61 -15.69
C ARG A 71 0.48 -10.77 -15.65
N ALA A 72 -0.41 -10.82 -14.66
CA ALA A 72 -1.47 -11.82 -14.61
C ALA A 72 -2.52 -11.57 -15.71
N PHE A 73 -2.86 -10.32 -15.98
CA PHE A 73 -3.76 -9.93 -17.05
C PHE A 73 -3.30 -10.43 -18.42
N PHE A 74 -2.02 -10.27 -18.75
CA PHE A 74 -1.46 -10.82 -20.00
C PHE A 74 -1.44 -12.36 -20.08
N ARG A 75 -1.70 -13.06 -18.97
CA ARG A 75 -1.91 -14.52 -18.93
C ARG A 75 -3.40 -14.90 -19.02
N GLY A 76 -4.30 -13.94 -19.22
CA GLY A 76 -5.73 -14.16 -19.37
C GLY A 76 -6.54 -14.11 -18.07
N PHE A 77 -5.94 -13.65 -16.96
CA PHE A 77 -6.66 -13.50 -15.69
C PHE A 77 -7.33 -12.12 -15.58
N ASN A 78 -8.52 -12.09 -14.99
CA ASN A 78 -9.15 -10.83 -14.60
C ASN A 78 -8.36 -10.19 -13.44
N ALA A 79 -8.26 -8.87 -13.46
CA ALA A 79 -7.59 -8.10 -12.42
C ALA A 79 -8.35 -6.81 -12.12
N THR A 80 -8.34 -6.40 -10.86
CA THR A 80 -8.87 -5.12 -10.38
C THR A 80 -7.80 -4.45 -9.53
N GLU A 81 -7.57 -3.16 -9.73
CA GLU A 81 -6.68 -2.32 -8.92
C GLU A 81 -7.43 -1.55 -7.83
#